data_AF-A0A660A8R6-F1
#
_entry.id   AF-A0A660A8R6-F1
#
_cell.length_a   1.000
_cell.length_b   1.000
_cell.length_c   1.000
_cell.angle_alpha   90.00
_cell.angle_beta   90.00
_cell.angle_gamma   90.00
#
_symmetry.space_group_name_H-M   'P 1'
#
loop_
_entity.id
_entity.type
_entity.pdbx_description
1 polymer ?
#
loop_
_entity_poly.entity_id
_entity_poly.type
_entity_poly.pdbx_seq_one_letter_code
_entity_poly.pdbx_strand_id
1 'polypeptide(L)'
;VTRFFRIITVFGNVTTQLLVVTVSVIAFLFIKWKMEAFLVLSNGFVAALLISSFKLLYQRPRPSIEHLVYAGGFSFPSGHAMGSMLIFGSLLIVCHQRIKSRPLQVAVDALFVTLILLIGLSRVYLGVHYPSDVLAGFI
;
A
#
# COMPACT_ATOMS: atom_id res chain seq x y z
N VAL A 1 -16.51 -13.69 5.92
CA VAL A 1 -15.39 -12.78 6.27
C VAL A 1 -14.18 -12.98 5.36
N THR A 2 -13.75 -14.21 5.07
CA THR A 2 -12.59 -14.51 4.21
C THR A 2 -12.62 -13.87 2.81
N ARG A 3 -13.79 -13.85 2.14
CA ARG A 3 -13.93 -13.23 0.80
C ARG A 3 -13.64 -11.72 0.81
N PHE A 4 -14.06 -11.03 1.87
CA PHE A 4 -13.83 -9.59 2.00
C PHE A 4 -12.33 -9.27 2.07
N PHE A 5 -11.59 -9.90 2.99
CA PHE A 5 -10.15 -9.67 3.12
C PHE A 5 -9.35 -10.17 1.91
N ARG A 6 -9.82 -11.22 1.22
CA ARG A 6 -9.23 -11.65 -0.05
C ARG A 6 -9.40 -10.60 -1.16
N ILE A 7 -10.50 -9.86 -1.20
CA ILE A 7 -10.70 -8.76 -2.15
C ILE A 7 -9.85 -7.56 -1.74
N ILE A 8 -9.90 -7.16 -0.46
CA ILE A 8 -9.12 -6.04 0.06
C ILE A 8 -7.62 -6.22 -0.19
N THR A 9 -7.08 -7.42 0.04
CA THR A 9 -5.64 -7.63 -0.13
C THR A 9 -5.17 -7.50 -1.58
N VAL A 10 -6.07 -7.56 -2.58
CA VAL A 10 -5.71 -7.37 -3.99
C VAL A 10 -5.15 -5.97 -4.22
N PHE A 11 -5.68 -4.95 -3.55
CA PHE A 11 -5.18 -3.57 -3.67
C PHE A 11 -3.73 -3.41 -3.20
N GLY A 12 -3.26 -4.28 -2.31
CA GLY A 12 -1.86 -4.30 -1.88
C GLY A 12 -0.94 -5.19 -2.73
N ASN A 13 -1.46 -5.87 -3.75
CA ASN A 13 -0.63 -6.68 -4.65
C ASN A 13 0.28 -5.76 -5.48
N VAL A 14 1.52 -6.22 -5.71
CA VAL A 14 2.52 -5.48 -6.50
C VAL A 14 1.97 -5.11 -7.88
N THR A 15 1.28 -6.02 -8.56
CA THR A 15 0.67 -5.74 -9.88
C THR A 15 -0.37 -4.62 -9.82
N THR A 16 -1.25 -4.64 -8.81
CA THR A 16 -2.28 -3.62 -8.63
C THR A 16 -1.67 -2.28 -8.25
N GLN A 17 -0.70 -2.27 -7.35
CA GLN A 17 0.04 -1.07 -6.96
C GLN A 17 0.82 -0.46 -8.14
N LEU A 18 1.48 -1.29 -8.96
CA LEU A 18 2.19 -0.83 -10.15
C LEU A 18 1.21 -0.24 -11.18
N LEU A 19 0.05 -0.87 -11.37
CA LEU A 19 -1.01 -0.33 -12.23
C LEU A 19 -1.49 1.03 -11.73
N VAL A 20 -1.75 1.17 -10.42
CA VAL A 20 -2.16 2.44 -9.80
C VAL A 20 -1.09 3.52 -9.99
N VAL A 21 0.18 3.22 -9.72
CA VAL A 21 1.29 4.16 -9.94
C VAL A 21 1.34 4.58 -11.41
N THR A 22 1.31 3.63 -12.34
CA THR A 22 1.43 3.88 -13.78
C THR A 22 0.29 4.75 -14.28
N VAL A 23 -0.95 4.39 -13.97
CA VAL A 23 -2.14 5.15 -14.38
C VAL A 23 -2.13 6.54 -13.77
N SER A 24 -1.78 6.67 -12.49
CA SER A 24 -1.73 7.99 -11.80
C SER A 24 -0.65 8.89 -12.40
N VAL A 25 0.55 8.36 -12.64
CA VAL A 25 1.65 9.11 -13.26
C VAL A 25 1.26 9.58 -14.65
N ILE A 26 0.72 8.69 -15.49
CA ILE A 26 0.26 9.03 -16.83
C ILE A 26 -0.82 10.13 -16.78
N ALA A 27 -1.85 9.94 -15.95
CA ALA A 27 -2.93 10.91 -15.78
C ALA A 27 -2.41 12.28 -15.32
N PHE A 28 -1.54 12.31 -14.32
CA PHE A 28 -0.95 13.55 -13.79
C PHE A 28 -0.06 14.24 -14.81
N LEU A 29 0.71 13.50 -15.60
CA LEU A 29 1.50 14.09 -16.69
C LEU A 29 0.60 14.69 -17.78
N PHE A 30 -0.51 14.04 -18.15
CA PHE A 30 -1.47 14.56 -19.12
C PHE A 30 -2.10 15.88 -18.67
N ILE A 31 -2.41 16.03 -17.38
CA ILE A 31 -2.94 17.29 -16.81
C ILE A 31 -1.85 18.24 -16.31
N LYS A 32 -0.59 18.00 -16.67
CA LYS A 32 0.60 18.82 -16.35
C LYS A 32 0.93 18.94 -14.85
N TRP A 33 0.45 18.02 -14.02
CA TRP A 33 0.75 17.87 -12.59
C TRP A 33 2.07 17.09 -12.39
N LYS A 34 3.17 17.68 -12.83
CA LYS A 34 4.48 17.00 -12.89
C LYS A 34 5.03 16.64 -11.50
N MET A 35 4.77 17.47 -10.48
CA MET A 35 5.27 17.24 -9.13
C MET A 35 4.52 16.10 -8.44
N GLU A 36 3.21 15.99 -8.68
CA GLU A 36 2.36 14.92 -8.20
C GLU A 36 2.73 13.58 -8.87
N ALA A 37 2.98 13.60 -10.18
CA ALA A 37 3.50 12.46 -10.90
C ALA A 37 4.85 12.00 -10.31
N PHE A 38 5.76 12.94 -10.06
CA PHE A 38 7.04 12.65 -9.44
C PHE A 38 6.89 12.08 -8.02
N LEU A 39 5.98 12.64 -7.20
CA LEU A 39 5.71 12.16 -5.85
C LEU A 39 5.25 10.69 -5.85
N VAL A 40 4.25 10.36 -6.66
CA VAL A 40 3.73 8.98 -6.73
C VAL A 40 4.77 8.01 -7.28
N LEU A 41 5.50 8.41 -8.33
CA LEU A 41 6.54 7.58 -8.94
C LEU A 41 7.70 7.32 -7.97
N SER A 42 8.22 8.38 -7.34
CA SER A 42 9.32 8.28 -6.39
C SER A 42 8.95 7.46 -5.16
N ASN A 43 7.75 7.65 -4.60
CA ASN A 43 7.29 6.82 -3.47
C ASN A 43 7.03 5.37 -3.85
N GLY A 44 6.56 5.09 -5.07
CA GLY A 44 6.49 3.72 -5.59
C GLY A 44 7.87 3.06 -5.68
N PHE A 45 8.88 3.79 -6.14
CA PHE A 45 10.27 3.32 -6.20
C PHE A 45 10.86 3.11 -4.79
N VAL A 46 10.68 4.08 -3.89
CA VAL A 46 11.13 3.99 -2.49
C VAL A 46 10.50 2.78 -1.80
N ALA A 47 9.20 2.52 -2.02
CA ALA A 47 8.53 1.34 -1.50
C ALA A 47 9.22 0.05 -1.95
N ALA A 48 9.44 -0.11 -3.26
CA ALA A 48 10.09 -1.29 -3.80
C ALA A 48 11.51 -1.50 -3.24
N LEU A 49 12.28 -0.41 -3.13
CA LEU A 49 13.63 -0.43 -2.59
C LEU A 49 13.62 -0.86 -1.12
N LEU A 50 12.87 -0.16 -0.25
CA LEU A 50 12.83 -0.43 1.19
C LEU A 50 12.31 -1.83 1.50
N ILE A 51 11.24 -2.27 0.82
CA ILE A 51 10.69 -3.63 1.00
C ILE A 51 11.75 -4.67 0.67
N SER A 52 12.47 -4.51 -0.44
CA SER A 52 13.47 -5.48 -0.89
C SER A 52 14.68 -5.49 0.04
N SER A 53 15.22 -4.31 0.37
CA SER A 53 16.36 -4.17 1.27
C SER A 53 16.09 -4.75 2.65
N PHE A 54 14.95 -4.43 3.26
CA PHE A 54 14.63 -4.93 4.59
C PHE A 54 14.27 -6.43 4.59
N LYS A 55 13.66 -6.96 3.54
CA LYS A 55 13.46 -8.41 3.42
C LYS A 55 14.78 -9.17 3.43
N LEU A 56 15.79 -8.67 2.72
CA LEU A 56 17.11 -9.28 2.66
C LEU A 56 17.92 -9.08 3.95
N LEU A 57 17.70 -7.97 4.65
CA LEU A 57 18.38 -7.64 5.90
C LEU A 57 17.86 -8.47 7.08
N TYR A 58 16.53 -8.52 7.26
CA TYR A 58 15.92 -9.14 8.45
C TYR A 58 15.62 -10.63 8.27
N GLN A 59 15.35 -11.07 7.03
CA GLN A 59 15.08 -12.47 6.67
C GLN A 59 14.06 -13.18 7.58
N ARG A 60 13.10 -12.41 8.11
CA ARG A 60 12.15 -12.93 9.10
C ARG A 60 11.26 -14.01 8.47
N PRO A 61 11.14 -15.22 9.06
CA PRO A 61 10.19 -16.22 8.57
C PRO A 61 8.74 -15.75 8.76
N ARG A 62 7.82 -16.24 7.92
CA ARG A 62 6.39 -15.96 8.05
C ARG A 62 5.77 -16.68 9.26
N PRO A 63 4.60 -16.26 9.74
CA PRO A 63 3.85 -17.01 10.75
C PRO A 63 3.65 -18.48 10.34
N SER A 64 3.79 -19.40 11.28
CA SER A 64 3.63 -20.85 11.06
C SER A 64 2.17 -21.32 11.12
N ILE A 65 1.23 -20.40 11.31
CA ILE A 65 -0.22 -20.67 11.28
C ILE A 65 -0.71 -20.92 9.86
N GLU A 66 -1.94 -21.40 9.71
CA GLU A 66 -2.57 -21.62 8.41
C GLU A 66 -2.63 -20.33 7.58
N HIS A 67 -2.16 -20.39 6.33
CA HIS A 67 -2.19 -19.27 5.40
C HIS A 67 -3.44 -19.36 4.51
N LEU A 68 -4.29 -18.34 4.58
CA LEU A 68 -5.52 -18.28 3.78
C LEU A 68 -5.28 -17.80 2.34
N VAL A 69 -4.06 -17.36 2.03
CA VAL A 69 -3.55 -17.00 0.70
C VAL A 69 -2.08 -17.37 0.59
N TYR A 70 -1.61 -17.68 -0.62
CA TYR A 70 -0.19 -17.91 -0.86
C TYR A 70 0.62 -16.60 -0.69
N ALA A 71 1.76 -16.69 -0.01
CA ALA A 71 2.72 -15.59 0.08
C ALA A 71 4.16 -16.13 0.18
N GLY A 72 4.97 -15.85 -0.85
CA GLY A 72 6.39 -16.23 -0.88
C GLY A 72 7.31 -15.26 -0.13
N GLY A 73 8.56 -15.68 0.05
CA GLY A 73 9.66 -14.88 0.62
C GLY A 73 9.49 -14.52 2.11
N PHE A 74 10.38 -13.65 2.59
CA PHE A 74 10.43 -13.22 4.00
C PHE A 74 9.24 -12.35 4.41
N SER A 75 8.93 -12.35 5.70
CA SER A 75 7.76 -11.66 6.26
C SER A 75 7.98 -10.17 6.51
N PHE A 76 9.17 -9.76 6.96
CA PHE A 76 9.41 -8.38 7.37
C PHE A 76 10.06 -7.54 6.26
N PRO A 77 9.59 -6.30 6.01
CA PRO A 77 8.30 -5.74 6.42
C PRO A 77 7.18 -6.26 5.52
N SER A 78 5.93 -5.95 5.87
CA SER A 78 4.79 -6.26 5.01
C SER A 78 4.80 -5.38 3.77
N GLY A 79 5.07 -5.97 2.60
CA GLY A 79 5.07 -5.24 1.33
C GLY A 79 3.71 -4.66 0.96
N HIS A 80 2.61 -5.38 1.27
CA HIS A 80 1.25 -4.87 1.10
C HIS A 80 1.00 -3.64 1.96
N ALA A 81 1.48 -3.61 3.21
CA ALA A 81 1.29 -2.45 4.09
C ALA A 81 2.17 -1.27 3.66
N MET A 82 3.46 -1.49 3.46
CA MET A 82 4.43 -0.45 3.08
C MET A 82 4.13 0.15 1.70
N GLY A 83 3.86 -0.68 0.70
CA GLY A 83 3.48 -0.22 -0.63
C GLY A 83 2.18 0.58 -0.59
N SER A 84 1.19 0.14 0.21
CA SER A 84 -0.08 0.85 0.33
C SER A 84 0.10 2.20 1.01
N MET A 85 0.89 2.27 2.09
CA MET A 85 1.18 3.51 2.80
C MET A 85 1.83 4.54 1.86
N LEU A 86 2.87 4.15 1.13
CA LEU A 86 3.60 5.06 0.26
C LEU A 86 2.81 5.46 -0.99
N ILE A 87 2.13 4.52 -1.65
CA ILE A 87 1.43 4.79 -2.92
C ILE A 87 0.06 5.45 -2.66
N PHE A 88 -0.80 4.83 -1.86
CA PHE A 88 -2.11 5.40 -1.57
C PHE A 88 -2.01 6.62 -0.65
N GLY A 89 -1.01 6.69 0.24
CA GLY A 89 -0.72 7.91 1.00
C GLY A 89 -0.28 9.08 0.12
N SER A 90 0.50 8.81 -0.94
CA SER A 90 0.81 9.85 -1.94
C SER A 90 -0.45 10.36 -2.64
N LEU A 91 -1.34 9.45 -3.05
CA LEU A 91 -2.62 9.83 -3.69
C LEU A 91 -3.53 10.58 -2.72
N LEU A 92 -3.58 10.18 -1.45
CA LEU A 92 -4.28 10.91 -0.39
C LEU A 92 -3.77 12.35 -0.33
N ILE A 93 -2.45 12.57 -0.26
CA ILE A 93 -1.86 13.92 -0.23
C ILE A 93 -2.29 14.75 -1.44
N VAL A 94 -2.21 14.16 -2.65
CA VAL A 94 -2.61 14.85 -3.89
C VAL A 94 -4.10 15.20 -3.86
N CYS A 95 -4.98 14.26 -3.52
CA CYS A 95 -6.41 14.49 -3.41
C CYS A 95 -6.74 15.54 -2.36
N HIS A 96 -6.11 15.47 -1.20
CA HIS A 96 -6.29 16.43 -0.11
C HIS A 96 -5.97 17.86 -0.54
N GLN A 97 -4.90 18.07 -1.32
CA GLN A 97 -4.51 19.40 -1.79
C GLN A 97 -5.41 19.94 -2.91
N ARG A 98 -5.97 19.05 -3.74
CA ARG A 98 -6.66 19.41 -4.98
C ARG A 98 -8.19 19.48 -4.83
N ILE A 99 -8.79 18.71 -3.93
CA ILE A 99 -10.22 18.77 -3.66
C ILE A 99 -10.56 20.02 -2.83
N LYS A 100 -11.42 20.89 -3.37
CA LYS A 100 -11.85 22.13 -2.70
C LYS A 100 -13.08 21.97 -1.81
N SER A 101 -13.94 21.00 -2.12
CA SER A 101 -15.13 20.71 -1.32
C SER A 101 -14.72 19.98 -0.04
N ARG A 102 -14.88 20.63 1.11
CA ARG A 102 -14.55 20.05 2.42
C ARG A 102 -15.23 18.71 2.71
N PRO A 103 -16.54 18.51 2.49
CA PRO A 103 -17.16 17.21 2.75
C PRO A 103 -16.59 16.11 1.85
N LEU A 104 -16.33 16.44 0.57
CA LEU A 104 -15.71 15.48 -0.36
C LEU A 104 -14.27 15.16 0.03
N GLN A 105 -13.50 16.16 0.45
CA GLN A 105 -12.12 15.99 0.91
C GLN A 105 -12.05 15.04 2.10
N VAL A 106 -12.89 15.26 3.13
CA VAL A 106 -12.95 14.40 4.31
C VAL A 106 -13.35 12.97 3.94
N ALA A 107 -14.33 12.81 3.03
CA ALA A 107 -14.74 11.48 2.58
C ALA A 107 -13.62 10.74 1.84
N VAL A 108 -12.86 11.43 0.98
CA VAL A 108 -11.74 10.85 0.24
C VAL A 108 -10.56 10.52 1.16
N ASP A 109 -10.23 11.40 2.10
CA ASP A 109 -9.20 11.14 3.11
C ASP A 109 -9.56 9.91 3.94
N ALA A 110 -10.80 9.84 4.44
CA ALA A 110 -11.29 8.69 5.19
C ALA A 110 -11.25 7.39 4.37
N LEU A 111 -11.58 7.46 3.08
CA LEU A 111 -11.51 6.31 2.17
C LEU A 111 -10.08 5.77 2.04
N PHE A 112 -9.10 6.65 1.77
CA PHE A 112 -7.70 6.22 1.61
C PHE A 112 -7.12 5.69 2.91
N VAL A 113 -7.35 6.37 4.04
CA VAL A 113 -6.89 5.91 5.36
C VAL A 113 -7.50 4.53 5.67
N THR A 114 -8.80 4.38 5.47
CA THR A 114 -9.49 3.11 5.70
C THR A 114 -8.95 2.00 4.81
N LEU A 115 -8.70 2.29 3.53
CA LEU A 115 -8.14 1.33 2.58
C LEU A 115 -6.74 0.85 3.02
N ILE A 116 -5.84 1.77 3.38
CA ILE A 116 -4.48 1.44 3.84
C ILE A 116 -4.52 0.54 5.08
N LEU A 117 -5.33 0.91 6.07
CA LEU A 117 -5.49 0.14 7.31
C LEU A 117 -6.09 -1.25 7.04
N LEU A 118 -7.12 -1.34 6.19
CA LEU A 118 -7.75 -2.61 5.83
C LEU A 118 -6.79 -3.53 5.06
N ILE A 119 -5.94 -2.99 4.18
CA ILE A 119 -4.92 -3.79 3.50
C ILE A 119 -3.94 -4.37 4.51
N GLY A 120 -3.42 -3.57 5.45
CA GLY A 120 -2.54 -4.07 6.50
C GLY A 120 -3.20 -5.14 7.37
N LEU A 121 -4.44 -4.87 7.83
CA LEU A 121 -5.22 -5.81 8.66
C LEU A 121 -5.49 -7.12 7.92
N SER A 122 -5.75 -7.07 6.60
CA SER A 122 -5.94 -8.26 5.78
C SER A 122 -4.74 -9.20 5.84
N ARG A 123 -3.51 -8.67 5.96
CA ARG A 123 -2.29 -9.50 5.98
C ARG A 123 -2.13 -10.27 7.28
N VAL A 124 -2.53 -9.67 8.40
CA VAL A 124 -2.58 -10.36 9.69
C VAL A 124 -3.70 -11.40 9.66
N TYR A 125 -4.90 -11.02 9.21
CA TYR A 125 -6.06 -11.91 9.14
C TYR A 125 -5.82 -13.14 8.25
N LEU A 126 -5.17 -12.95 7.11
CA LEU A 126 -4.86 -14.04 6.17
C LEU A 126 -3.68 -14.92 6.61
N GLY A 127 -3.07 -14.61 7.76
CA GLY A 127 -2.06 -15.44 8.41
C GLY A 127 -0.64 -15.31 7.84
N VAL A 128 -0.40 -14.38 6.93
CA VAL A 128 0.88 -14.31 6.18
C VAL A 128 1.88 -13.31 6.76
N HIS A 129 1.46 -12.42 7.67
CA HIS A 129 2.31 -11.44 8.35
C HIS A 129 1.97 -11.31 9.83
N TYR A 130 2.97 -11.00 10.65
CA TYR A 130 2.78 -10.58 12.03
C TYR A 130 2.32 -9.12 12.11
N PRO A 131 1.63 -8.71 13.19
CA PRO A 131 1.26 -7.30 13.39
C PRO A 131 2.45 -6.34 13.30
N SER A 132 3.63 -6.74 13.81
CA SER A 132 4.83 -5.91 13.73
C SER A 132 5.37 -5.73 12.31
N ASP A 133 5.16 -6.67 11.38
CA ASP A 133 5.54 -6.48 9.98
C ASP A 133 4.67 -5.42 9.31
N VAL A 134 3.40 -5.32 9.73
CA VAL A 134 2.42 -4.37 9.21
C VAL A 134 2.66 -2.98 9.80
N LEU A 135 2.86 -2.88 11.12
CA LEU A 135 3.18 -1.61 11.78
C LEU A 135 4.46 -1.00 11.22
N ALA A 136 5.51 -1.80 11.03
CA ALA A 136 6.74 -1.33 10.38
C ALA A 136 6.58 -0.98 8.89
N GLY A 137 5.49 -1.42 8.25
CA GLY A 137 5.13 -0.95 6.91
C GLY A 137 4.40 0.39 6.93
N PHE A 138 3.75 0.75 8.03
CA PHE A 138 3.02 2.03 8.14
C PHE A 138 3.90 3.19 8.60
N ILE A 139 5.01 2.91 9.27
CA ILE A 139 6.00 3.88 9.77
C ILE A 139 7.09 4.06 8.71
#